data_AF-A0A4R3YV79-F1
#
_entry.id   AF-A0A4R3YV79-F1
#
_cell.length_a   1.000
_cell.length_b   1.000
_cell.length_c   1.000
_cell.angle_alpha   90.00
_cell.angle_beta   90.00
_cell.angle_gamma   90.00
#
_symmetry.space_group_name_H-M   'P 1'
#
loop_
_entity.id
_entity.type
_entity.pdbx_description
1 polymer ?
#
loop_
_entity_poly.entity_id
_entity_poly.type
_entity_poly.pdbx_seq_one_letter_code
_entity_poly.pdbx_strand_id
1 'polypeptide(L)'
;MNLVSVAYPHSEPELAVMLCLLEAYGIPAYVQNGGFGGLHPGPQIAMYNTRRIVVPRAFAEEARDVLAVLERPDESPREPQDSPTPDRWRLVLEFFIFGWFVPGSRRHKMTVETS
;
A
#
# COMPACT_ATOMS: atom_id res chain seq x y z
N MET A 1 -3.82 13.01 -19.18
CA MET A 1 -4.69 13.32 -18.03
C MET A 1 -3.82 13.29 -16.78
N ASN A 2 -3.82 14.37 -15.98
CA ASN A 2 -3.02 14.46 -14.76
C ASN A 2 -3.85 13.94 -13.58
N LEU A 3 -3.46 12.81 -12.99
CA LEU A 3 -4.15 12.18 -11.87
C LEU A 3 -3.43 12.50 -10.56
N VAL A 4 -4.20 12.78 -9.52
CA VAL A 4 -3.67 13.16 -8.19
C VAL A 4 -4.32 12.28 -7.13
N SER A 5 -3.51 11.83 -6.16
CA SER A 5 -4.00 11.09 -4.99
C SER A 5 -4.77 12.01 -4.05
N VAL A 6 -5.95 11.56 -3.63
CA VAL A 6 -6.84 12.32 -2.72
C VAL A 6 -7.12 11.58 -1.42
N ALA A 7 -7.05 10.25 -1.39
CA ALA A 7 -7.27 9.47 -0.17
C ALA A 7 -6.56 8.11 -0.18
N TYR A 8 -6.34 7.56 1.01
CA TYR A 8 -5.67 6.28 1.27
C TYR A 8 -6.57 5.39 2.16
N PRO A 9 -7.46 4.57 1.57
CA PRO A 9 -8.35 3.72 2.36
C PRO A 9 -7.60 2.55 2.98
N HIS A 10 -7.91 2.24 4.24
CA HIS A 10 -7.27 1.17 5.02
C HIS A 10 -8.09 -0.12 5.03
N SER A 11 -9.39 -0.03 4.71
CA SER A 11 -10.30 -1.17 4.67
C SER A 11 -11.15 -1.17 3.40
N GLU A 12 -11.63 -2.34 3.01
CA GLU A 12 -12.57 -2.48 1.89
C GLU A 12 -13.89 -1.73 2.08
N PRO A 13 -14.54 -1.76 3.26
CA PRO A 13 -15.76 -0.97 3.46
C PRO A 13 -15.49 0.54 3.38
N GLU A 14 -14.37 1.02 3.90
CA GLU A 14 -13.98 2.43 3.77
C GLU A 14 -13.78 2.82 2.31
N LEU A 15 -13.05 2.02 1.53
CA LEU A 15 -12.88 2.24 0.09
C LEU A 15 -14.24 2.28 -0.64
N ALA A 16 -15.14 1.34 -0.34
CA ALA A 16 -16.46 1.29 -0.96
C ALA A 16 -17.27 2.57 -0.68
N VAL A 17 -17.29 3.02 0.58
CA VAL A 17 -18.00 4.24 0.97
C VAL A 17 -17.41 5.48 0.27
N MET A 18 -16.08 5.61 0.25
CA MET A 18 -15.41 6.72 -0.43
C MET A 18 -15.73 6.75 -1.94
N LEU A 19 -15.74 5.59 -2.60
CA LEU A 19 -16.09 5.49 -4.02
C LEU A 19 -17.55 5.86 -4.29
N CYS A 20 -18.48 5.32 -3.49
CA CYS A 20 -19.91 5.67 -3.62
C CYS A 20 -20.14 7.17 -3.43
N LEU A 21 -19.41 7.80 -2.52
CA LEU A 21 -19.54 9.24 -2.27
C LEU A 21 -19.03 10.07 -3.45
N LEU A 22 -17.86 9.72 -4.00
CA LEU A 22 -17.33 10.40 -5.20
C LEU A 22 -18.24 10.17 -6.42
N GLU A 23 -18.80 8.98 -6.57
CA GLU A 23 -19.75 8.65 -7.63
C GLU A 23 -21.06 9.46 -7.51
N ALA A 24 -21.59 9.61 -6.29
CA ALA A 24 -22.79 10.41 -6.04
C ALA A 24 -22.61 11.90 -6.42
N TYR A 25 -21.39 12.42 -6.32
CA TYR A 25 -21.03 13.78 -6.73
C TYR A 25 -20.57 13.87 -8.20
N GLY A 26 -20.59 12.76 -8.95
CA GLY A 26 -20.16 12.72 -10.36
C GLY A 26 -18.65 12.89 -10.56
N ILE A 27 -17.84 12.63 -9.53
CA ILE A 27 -16.39 12.78 -9.57
C ILE A 27 -15.75 11.49 -10.09
N PRO A 28 -15.07 11.51 -11.24
CA PRO A 28 -14.40 10.33 -11.77
C PRO A 28 -13.21 9.93 -10.89
N ALA A 29 -13.28 8.75 -10.28
CA ALA A 29 -12.26 8.22 -9.38
C ALA A 29 -11.71 6.88 -9.87
N TYR A 30 -10.42 6.66 -9.65
CA TYR A 30 -9.74 5.40 -9.92
C TYR A 30 -9.03 4.90 -8.67
N VAL A 31 -9.05 3.59 -8.44
CA VAL A 31 -8.32 2.97 -7.33
C VAL A 31 -7.00 2.43 -7.85
N GLN A 32 -5.90 3.04 -7.44
CA GLN A 32 -4.58 2.48 -7.69
C GLN A 32 -4.24 1.43 -6.63
N ASN A 33 -3.59 0.35 -7.05
CA ASN A 33 -3.28 -0.82 -6.22
C ASN A 33 -4.51 -1.55 -5.65
N GLY A 34 -5.68 -1.38 -6.26
CA GLY A 34 -6.96 -1.99 -5.83
C GLY A 34 -6.90 -3.51 -5.68
N GLY A 35 -6.22 -4.20 -6.59
CA GLY A 35 -6.06 -5.66 -6.57
C GLY A 35 -4.92 -6.19 -5.71
N PHE A 36 -3.96 -5.35 -5.29
CA PHE A 36 -2.77 -5.80 -4.54
C PHE A 36 -2.83 -5.46 -3.06
N GLY A 37 -3.37 -4.30 -2.68
CA GLY A 37 -3.39 -3.86 -1.27
C GLY A 37 -4.43 -4.57 -0.39
N GLY A 38 -5.10 -5.60 -0.89
CA GLY A 38 -6.06 -6.42 -0.13
C GLY A 38 -5.87 -7.94 -0.26
N LEU A 39 -5.14 -8.39 -1.27
CA LEU A 39 -5.06 -9.81 -1.63
C LEU A 39 -4.02 -10.57 -0.81
N HIS A 40 -2.98 -9.88 -0.33
CA HIS A 40 -1.83 -10.52 0.30
C HIS A 40 -1.63 -9.99 1.73
N PRO A 41 -1.61 -10.87 2.76
CA PRO A 41 -1.13 -10.47 4.07
C PRO A 41 0.35 -10.11 3.96
N GLY A 42 0.68 -8.84 4.14
CA GLY A 42 2.05 -8.34 4.02
C GLY A 42 2.16 -6.86 4.45
N PRO A 43 3.39 -6.38 4.69
CA PRO A 43 3.62 -4.99 5.07
C PRO A 43 3.11 -4.05 3.98
N GLN A 44 2.31 -3.05 4.35
CA GLN A 44 1.87 -1.99 3.45
C GLN A 44 2.87 -0.84 3.50
N ILE A 45 3.54 -0.60 2.37
CA ILE A 45 4.51 0.45 2.14
C ILE A 45 3.83 1.56 1.34
N ALA A 46 3.79 2.76 1.93
CA ALA A 46 3.28 3.96 1.29
C ALA A 46 3.93 4.19 -0.09
N MET A 47 3.14 4.62 -1.07
CA MET A 47 3.55 4.82 -2.47
C MET A 47 3.95 3.57 -3.27
N TYR A 48 4.03 2.38 -2.65
CA TYR A 48 4.37 1.14 -3.33
C TYR A 48 3.16 0.23 -3.51
N ASN A 49 2.63 -0.34 -2.43
CA ASN A 49 1.53 -1.32 -2.47
C ASN A 49 0.27 -0.87 -1.71
N THR A 50 0.29 0.28 -1.04
CA THR A 50 -0.90 0.86 -0.41
C THR A 50 -1.95 1.23 -1.47
N ARG A 51 -3.21 0.91 -1.20
CA ARG A 51 -4.36 1.35 -2.01
C ARG A 51 -4.52 2.85 -1.91
N ARG A 52 -4.77 3.52 -3.04
CA ARG A 52 -5.03 4.96 -3.08
C ARG A 52 -6.10 5.32 -4.10
N ILE A 53 -6.94 6.28 -3.73
CA ILE A 53 -7.93 6.86 -4.63
C ILE A 53 -7.28 8.03 -5.35
N VAL A 54 -7.31 7.98 -6.68
CA VAL A 54 -6.80 9.05 -7.55
C VAL A 54 -7.94 9.62 -8.40
N VAL A 55 -7.92 10.94 -8.58
CA VAL A 55 -8.91 11.68 -9.39
C VAL A 55 -8.18 12.60 -10.37
N PRO A 56 -8.82 13.04 -11.48
CA PRO A 56 -8.25 14.08 -12.32
C PRO A 56 -8.02 15.36 -11.52
N ARG A 57 -6.89 16.04 -11.77
CA ARG A 57 -6.49 17.24 -11.02
C ARG A 57 -7.56 18.33 -10.94
N ALA A 58 -8.44 18.43 -11.95
CA ALA A 58 -9.55 19.38 -11.99
C ALA A 58 -10.57 19.16 -10.86
N PHE A 59 -10.73 17.93 -10.38
CA PHE A 59 -11.67 17.56 -9.31
C PHE A 59 -10.98 17.34 -7.96
N ALA A 60 -9.67 17.63 -7.85
CA ALA A 60 -8.90 17.26 -6.66
C ALA A 60 -9.33 18.01 -5.40
N GLU A 61 -9.75 19.28 -5.52
CA GLU A 61 -10.25 20.04 -4.37
C GLU A 61 -11.65 19.57 -3.97
N GLU A 62 -12.56 19.50 -4.93
CA GLU A 62 -13.93 19.00 -4.71
C GLU A 62 -13.96 17.60 -4.09
N ALA A 63 -13.11 16.69 -4.58
CA ALA A 63 -12.99 15.34 -4.04
C ALA A 63 -12.53 15.34 -2.58
N ARG A 64 -11.62 16.24 -2.18
CA ARG A 64 -11.16 16.34 -0.79
C ARG A 64 -12.26 16.87 0.11
N ASP A 65 -13.00 17.88 -0.34
CA ASP A 65 -14.11 18.46 0.44
C ASP A 65 -15.21 17.43 0.68
N VAL A 66 -15.53 16.63 -0.35
CA VAL A 66 -16.51 15.55 -0.25
C VAL A 66 -16.04 14.47 0.73
N LEU A 67 -14.77 14.08 0.66
CA LEU A 67 -14.21 13.03 1.52
C LEU A 67 -13.95 13.50 2.96
N ALA A 68 -13.81 14.81 3.21
CA ALA A 68 -13.61 15.37 4.55
C ALA A 68 -14.76 15.03 5.52
N VAL A 69 -15.96 14.72 5.01
CA VAL A 69 -17.11 14.26 5.82
C VAL A 69 -16.82 12.93 6.52
N LEU A 70 -15.91 12.12 5.97
CA LEU A 70 -15.51 10.83 6.53
C LEU A 70 -14.34 10.96 7.49
N GLU A 71 -13.64 12.11 7.52
CA GLU A 71 -12.58 12.37 8.49
C GLU A 71 -13.20 12.54 9.88
N ARG A 72 -12.86 11.65 10.81
CA ARG A 72 -13.28 11.83 12.19
C ARG A 72 -12.50 12.99 12.81
N PRO A 73 -13.15 13.90 13.56
CA PRO A 73 -12.47 15.05 14.19
C PRO A 73 -11.39 14.66 15.21
N ASP A 74 -11.36 13.40 15.69
CA ASP A 74 -10.31 12.88 16.58
C ASP A 74 -9.09 12.31 15.82
N GLU A 75 -9.15 12.26 14.49
CA GLU A 75 -8.09 11.74 13.62
C GLU A 75 -7.40 12.92 12.94
N SER A 76 -6.31 13.39 13.58
CA SER A 76 -5.30 14.30 13.01
C SER A 76 -5.02 13.99 11.52
N PRO A 77 -4.63 14.98 10.69
CA PRO A 77 -4.34 14.78 9.26
C PRO A 77 -3.51 13.53 9.06
N ARG A 78 -4.13 12.47 8.54
CA ARG A 78 -3.49 11.17 8.39
C ARG A 78 -2.60 11.22 7.17
N GLU A 79 -1.41 11.77 7.38
CA GLU A 79 -0.28 11.42 6.56
C GLU A 79 -0.20 9.88 6.47
N PRO A 80 0.12 9.33 5.29
CA PRO A 80 0.37 7.90 5.15
C PRO A 80 1.31 7.48 6.27
N GLN A 81 1.01 6.38 6.96
CA GLN A 81 1.82 5.85 8.05
C GLN A 81 3.30 5.69 7.63
N ASP A 82 4.07 6.78 7.69
CA ASP A 82 5.47 6.77 8.01
C ASP A 82 5.50 6.44 9.50
N SER A 83 5.51 5.16 9.79
CA SER A 83 6.08 4.72 11.06
C SER A 83 7.55 5.16 11.05
N PRO A 84 7.98 6.09 11.93
CA PRO A 84 9.39 6.40 12.03
C PRO A 84 10.01 5.26 12.84
N THR A 85 10.51 4.24 12.14
CA THR A 85 11.52 3.25 12.58
C THR A 85 11.31 2.60 13.97
N PRO A 86 11.05 1.28 13.97
CA PRO A 86 12.17 0.36 14.20
C PRO A 86 12.22 -0.87 13.27
N ASP A 87 11.49 -0.87 12.15
CA ASP A 87 11.43 -2.06 11.27
C ASP A 87 12.72 -2.34 10.49
N ARG A 88 13.56 -1.33 10.24
CA ARG A 88 14.88 -1.54 9.60
C ARG A 88 15.82 -2.38 10.46
N TRP A 89 15.81 -2.15 11.79
CA TRP A 89 16.66 -2.91 12.71
C TRP A 89 16.22 -4.36 12.80
N ARG A 90 14.91 -4.61 12.75
CA ARG A 90 14.36 -5.97 12.72
C ARG A 90 14.84 -6.74 11.49
N LEU A 91 14.85 -6.10 10.31
CA LEU A 91 15.28 -6.72 9.05
C LEU A 91 16.78 -7.03 9.05
N VAL A 92 17.60 -6.15 9.63
CA VAL A 92 19.03 -6.39 9.83
C VAL A 92 19.28 -7.49 10.86
N LEU A 93 18.53 -7.51 11.97
CA LEU A 93 18.63 -8.55 13.00
C LEU A 93 18.24 -9.92 12.43
N GLU A 94 17.18 -9.96 11.64
CA GLU A 94 16.69 -11.16 10.97
C GLU A 94 17.73 -11.68 9.96
N PHE A 95 18.33 -10.80 9.15
CA PHE A 95 19.41 -11.19 8.23
C PHE A 95 20.64 -11.73 8.96
N PHE A 96 21.02 -11.15 10.10
CA PHE A 96 22.13 -11.65 10.90
C PHE A 96 21.83 -12.99 11.59
N ILE A 97 20.64 -13.16 12.16
CA ILE A 97 20.23 -14.39 12.84
C ILE A 97 20.03 -15.54 11.84
N PHE A 98 19.28 -15.31 10.76
CA PHE A 98 19.00 -16.36 9.77
C PHE A 98 20.13 -16.55 8.77
N GLY A 99 20.91 -15.51 8.46
CA GLY A 99 22.09 -15.60 7.59
C GLY A 99 23.25 -16.38 8.24
N TRP A 100 23.31 -16.41 9.57
CA TRP A 100 24.23 -17.31 10.28
C TRP A 100 23.71 -18.75 10.35
N PHE A 101 22.38 -18.95 10.37
CA PHE A 101 21.78 -20.26 10.64
C PHE A 101 21.47 -21.10 9.39
N VAL A 102 21.46 -20.53 8.19
CA VAL A 102 21.25 -21.28 6.95
C VAL A 102 22.60 -21.55 6.28
N PRO A 103 23.24 -22.73 6.45
CA PRO A 103 24.45 -23.06 5.73
C PRO A 103 24.09 -23.19 4.24
N GLY A 104 24.68 -22.32 3.42
CA GLY A 104 24.48 -22.31 1.98
C GLY A 104 24.73 -23.70 1.38
N SER A 105 23.66 -24.36 0.94
CA SER A 105 23.73 -25.68 0.31
C SER A 105 24.49 -25.54 -1.01
N ARG A 106 25.69 -26.13 -1.02
CA ARG A 106 26.63 -26.10 -2.14
C ARG A 106 26.00 -26.75 -3.37
N ARG A 107 26.17 -26.09 -4.52
CA ARG A 107 25.81 -26.55 -5.87
C ARG A 107 26.33 -27.97 -6.10
N HIS A 108 25.41 -28.90 -6.37
CA HIS A 108 25.73 -30.26 -6.77
C HIS A 108 26.26 -30.25 -8.22
N LYS A 109 27.56 -30.52 -8.42
CA LYS A 109 28.10 -30.86 -9.75
C LYS A 109 27.47 -32.18 -10.16
N MET A 110 26.57 -32.16 -11.15
CA MET A 110 26.23 -33.36 -11.91
C MET A 110 27.46 -33.77 -12.69
N THR A 111 28.07 -34.89 -12.30
CA THR A 111 28.99 -35.63 -13.15
C THR A 111 28.18 -36.82 -13.67
N VAL A 112 27.91 -36.80 -14.97
CA VAL A 112 27.30 -37.89 -15.72
C VAL A 112 28.41 -38.90 -16.01
N GLU A 113 28.32 -40.10 -15.45
CA GLU A 113 29.14 -41.24 -15.89
C GLU A 113 28.39 -41.98 -16.99
N THR A 114 28.94 -41.93 -18.20
CA THR A 114 28.61 -42.85 -19.30
C THR A 114 29.49 -44.08 -19.13
N SER A 115 28.88 -45.26 -19.10
CA SER A 115 29.56 -46.54 -19.31
C SER A 115 28.78 -47.39 -20.31
#